data_AF-A0A5B9MD87-F1
#
_entry.id   AF-A0A5B9MD87-F1
#
_cell.length_a   1.000
_cell.length_b   1.000
_cell.length_c   1.000
_cell.angle_alpha   90.00
_cell.angle_beta   90.00
_cell.angle_gamma   90.00
#
_symmetry.space_group_name_H-M   'P 1'
#
loop_
_entity.id
_entity.type
_entity.pdbx_description
1 polymer ?
#
loop_
_entity_poly.entity_id
_entity_poly.type
_entity_poly.pdbx_seq_one_letter_code
_entity_poly.pdbx_strand_id
1 'polypeptide(L)'
;MSKSNGTKRPPNDRLAALQETSLEEGRSERVRILMATHRAEACLTAPAPGREWDWKDGVYQALSLLRASLGEARQRGESAGGLIAELKVPGGKYYHRVDRLQQEFDEMIRRCEATIEHLRSEGAGESIDHADIRQRVTWLLTSLKHHQAREADLVYEAHGLDLSIGD
;
A
#
# COMPACT_ATOMS: atom_id res chain seq x y z
N MET A 1 -42.74 3.10 38.44
CA MET A 1 -42.85 3.02 36.96
C MET A 1 -41.77 3.91 36.36
N SER A 2 -40.56 3.36 36.17
CA SER A 2 -39.42 4.10 35.62
C SER A 2 -39.40 3.96 34.10
N LYS A 3 -39.62 5.07 33.38
CA LYS A 3 -39.44 5.11 31.93
C LYS A 3 -37.95 5.28 31.63
N SER A 4 -37.33 4.20 31.17
CA SER A 4 -36.00 4.22 30.56
C SER A 4 -36.09 4.96 29.22
N ASN A 5 -35.50 6.15 29.17
CA ASN A 5 -35.42 6.96 27.96
C ASN A 5 -34.20 6.49 27.16
N GLY A 6 -34.40 5.45 26.33
CA GLY A 6 -33.39 4.96 25.41
C GLY A 6 -33.17 5.99 24.30
N THR A 7 -32.16 6.84 24.46
CA THR A 7 -31.67 7.74 23.42
C THR A 7 -31.12 6.89 22.26
N LYS A 8 -31.95 6.64 21.25
CA LYS A 8 -31.51 6.11 19.96
C LYS A 8 -30.59 7.17 19.33
N ARG A 9 -29.27 6.94 19.43
CA ARG A 9 -28.27 7.71 18.69
C ARG A 9 -28.65 7.70 17.19
N PRO A 10 -28.68 8.85 16.50
CA PRO A 10 -29.14 8.91 15.12
C PRO A 10 -28.22 8.08 14.20
N PRO A 11 -28.76 7.47 13.13
CA PRO A 11 -27.99 6.63 12.21
C PRO A 11 -26.81 7.35 11.53
N ASN A 12 -26.83 8.68 11.48
CA ASN A 12 -25.79 9.52 10.87
C ASN A 12 -24.46 9.50 11.65
N ASP A 13 -24.52 9.39 12.99
CA ASP A 13 -23.31 9.35 13.84
C ASP A 13 -22.48 8.08 13.62
N ARG A 14 -23.13 6.97 13.27
CA ARG A 14 -22.44 5.70 13.00
C ARG A 14 -21.70 5.74 11.67
N LEU A 15 -22.29 6.35 10.65
CA LEU A 15 -21.65 6.50 9.34
C LEU A 15 -20.42 7.41 9.43
N ALA A 16 -20.54 8.55 10.12
CA ALA A 16 -19.42 9.45 10.34
C ALA A 16 -18.28 8.80 11.15
N ALA A 17 -18.60 8.06 12.21
CA ALA A 17 -17.58 7.35 13.01
C ALA A 17 -16.88 6.22 12.22
N LEU A 18 -17.61 5.51 11.36
CA LEU A 18 -17.03 4.48 10.49
C LEU A 18 -16.11 5.11 9.43
N GLN A 19 -16.49 6.27 8.88
CA GLN A 19 -15.65 7.02 7.94
C GLN A 19 -14.37 7.55 8.59
N GLU A 20 -14.47 8.10 9.80
CA GLU A 20 -13.31 8.57 10.56
C GLU A 20 -12.34 7.42 10.88
N THR A 21 -12.87 6.27 11.31
CA THR A 21 -12.07 5.06 11.55
C THR A 21 -11.37 4.57 10.27
N SER A 22 -12.11 4.50 9.16
CA SER A 22 -11.57 4.11 7.84
C SER A 22 -10.45 5.06 7.36
N LEU A 23 -10.58 6.36 7.67
CA LEU A 23 -9.55 7.37 7.37
C LEU A 23 -8.29 7.20 8.23
N GLU A 24 -8.43 6.99 9.54
CA GLU A 24 -7.30 6.77 10.44
C GLU A 24 -6.54 5.49 10.11
N GLU A 25 -7.27 4.41 9.80
CA GLU A 25 -6.69 3.16 9.34
C GLU A 25 -5.94 3.35 8.02
N GLY A 26 -6.53 4.06 7.06
CA GLY A 26 -5.90 4.40 5.79
C GLY A 26 -4.67 5.30 5.94
N ARG A 27 -4.63 6.20 6.94
CA ARG A 27 -3.41 6.98 7.24
C ARG A 27 -2.31 6.10 7.83
N SER A 28 -2.64 5.28 8.82
CA SER A 28 -1.69 4.37 9.49
C SER A 28 -1.06 3.36 8.52
N GLU A 29 -1.84 2.92 7.54
CA GLU A 29 -1.39 2.16 6.38
C GLU A 29 -0.38 2.91 5.52
N ARG A 30 -0.73 4.11 5.06
CA ARG A 30 0.15 4.90 4.19
C ARG A 30 1.47 5.19 4.88
N VAL A 31 1.46 5.42 6.20
CA VAL A 31 2.69 5.53 7.01
C VAL A 31 3.51 4.25 6.97
N ARG A 32 2.91 3.06 7.15
CA ARG A 32 3.64 1.78 7.06
C ARG A 32 4.26 1.57 5.68
N ILE A 33 3.50 1.81 4.62
CA ILE A 33 4.00 1.71 3.24
C ILE A 33 5.15 2.70 3.02
N LEU A 34 4.99 3.96 3.45
CA LEU A 34 6.03 4.98 3.33
C LEU A 34 7.33 4.55 4.04
N MET A 35 7.23 4.06 5.28
CA MET A 35 8.39 3.58 6.02
C MET A 35 9.07 2.40 5.32
N ALA A 36 8.30 1.46 4.77
CA ALA A 36 8.83 0.34 4.02
C ALA A 36 9.51 0.78 2.71
N THR A 37 8.94 1.76 2.00
CA THR A 37 9.54 2.40 0.82
C THR A 37 10.87 3.05 1.16
N HIS A 38 10.93 3.91 2.19
CA HIS A 38 12.18 4.54 2.62
C HIS A 38 13.25 3.53 3.01
N ARG A 39 12.85 2.43 3.69
CA ARG A 39 13.79 1.34 4.01
C ARG A 39 14.33 0.69 2.75
N ALA A 40 13.48 0.40 1.76
CA ALA A 40 13.90 -0.17 0.48
C ALA A 40 14.87 0.77 -0.25
N GLU A 41 14.56 2.06 -0.34
CA GLU A 41 15.44 3.07 -0.95
C GLU A 41 16.82 3.16 -0.28
N ALA A 42 16.84 3.14 1.06
CA ALA A 42 18.09 3.12 1.83
C ALA A 42 18.94 1.87 1.51
N CYS A 43 18.33 0.68 1.44
CA CYS A 43 19.04 -0.55 1.08
C CYS A 43 19.54 -0.51 -0.39
N LEU A 44 18.73 -0.01 -1.32
CA LEU A 44 19.12 0.09 -2.72
C LEU A 44 20.27 1.06 -2.96
N THR A 45 20.37 2.14 -2.19
CA THR A 45 21.44 3.12 -2.32
C THR A 45 22.73 2.71 -1.62
N ALA A 46 22.68 1.72 -0.73
CA ALA A 46 23.86 1.20 -0.05
C ALA A 46 24.87 0.57 -1.04
N PRO A 47 26.18 0.72 -0.83
CA PRO A 47 27.23 0.09 -1.64
C PRO A 47 27.22 -1.46 -1.58
N ALA A 48 27.01 -2.11 -2.73
CA ALA A 48 26.99 -3.56 -2.90
C ALA A 48 28.37 -4.22 -3.12
N PRO A 49 29.32 -3.65 -3.89
CA PRO A 49 30.59 -4.32 -4.18
C PRO A 49 31.38 -4.74 -2.93
N GLY A 50 31.77 -6.01 -2.86
CA GLY A 50 32.47 -6.62 -1.73
C GLY A 50 31.59 -6.92 -0.50
N ARG A 51 30.28 -6.67 -0.59
CA ARG A 51 29.26 -6.92 0.45
C ARG A 51 27.94 -7.35 -0.19
N GLU A 52 28.00 -8.06 -1.32
CA GLU A 52 26.85 -8.33 -2.15
C GLU A 52 25.81 -9.16 -1.39
N TRP A 53 26.24 -10.10 -0.54
CA TRP A 53 25.37 -10.91 0.30
C TRP A 53 24.64 -10.10 1.38
N ASP A 54 25.37 -9.26 2.13
CA ASP A 54 24.76 -8.40 3.15
C ASP A 54 23.81 -7.38 2.51
N TRP A 55 24.21 -6.83 1.35
CA TRP A 55 23.38 -5.90 0.58
C TRP A 55 22.10 -6.58 0.11
N LYS A 56 22.20 -7.78 -0.47
CA LYS A 56 21.07 -8.59 -0.94
C LYS A 56 20.13 -8.94 0.21
N ASP A 57 20.64 -9.37 1.36
CA ASP A 57 19.83 -9.66 2.54
C ASP A 57 19.07 -8.41 3.02
N GLY A 58 19.74 -7.26 3.05
CA GLY A 58 19.10 -5.98 3.36
C GLY A 58 17.95 -5.63 2.41
N VAL A 59 18.17 -5.77 1.10
CA VAL A 59 17.13 -5.54 0.08
C VAL A 59 15.99 -6.54 0.23
N TYR A 60 16.29 -7.82 0.44
CA TYR A 60 15.30 -8.87 0.66
C TYR A 60 14.39 -8.56 1.87
N GLN A 61 14.98 -8.18 3.01
CA GLN A 61 14.22 -7.83 4.21
C GLN A 61 13.34 -6.60 3.98
N ALA A 62 13.86 -5.56 3.31
CA ALA A 62 13.11 -4.35 3.03
C ALA A 62 11.91 -4.61 2.09
N LEU A 63 12.13 -5.40 1.02
CA LEU A 63 11.06 -5.81 0.12
C LEU A 63 10.02 -6.70 0.79
N SER A 64 10.45 -7.60 1.69
CA SER A 64 9.52 -8.45 2.45
C SER A 64 8.60 -7.60 3.33
N LEU A 65 9.13 -6.56 3.98
CA LEU A 65 8.33 -5.61 4.75
C LEU A 65 7.36 -4.81 3.86
N LEU A 66 7.83 -4.34 2.70
CA LEU A 66 6.98 -3.64 1.73
C LEU A 66 5.86 -4.56 1.24
N ARG A 67 6.17 -5.80 0.87
CA ARG A 67 5.19 -6.80 0.42
C ARG A 67 4.13 -7.08 1.48
N ALA A 68 4.53 -7.24 2.74
CA ALA A 68 3.59 -7.43 3.85
C ALA A 68 2.66 -6.21 3.98
N SER A 69 3.22 -5.00 3.99
CA SER A 69 2.47 -3.74 4.09
C SER A 69 1.47 -3.57 2.94
N LEU A 70 1.89 -3.86 1.70
CA LEU A 70 1.00 -3.84 0.52
C LEU A 70 -0.09 -4.91 0.62
N GLY A 71 0.21 -6.10 1.13
CA GLY A 71 -0.78 -7.16 1.32
C GLY A 71 -1.88 -6.77 2.31
N GLU A 72 -1.47 -6.22 3.45
CA GLU A 72 -2.39 -5.70 4.46
C GLU A 72 -3.24 -4.55 3.92
N ALA A 73 -2.66 -3.69 3.08
CA ALA A 73 -3.38 -2.61 2.40
C ALA A 73 -4.45 -3.11 1.45
N ARG A 74 -4.08 -4.12 0.66
CA ARG A 74 -5.00 -4.70 -0.30
C ARG A 74 -6.21 -5.31 0.40
N GLN A 75 -5.97 -6.10 1.44
CA GLN A 75 -7.01 -6.78 2.21
C GLN A 75 -7.96 -5.78 2.88
N ARG A 76 -7.43 -4.69 3.44
CA ARG A 76 -8.26 -3.65 4.06
C ARG A 76 -9.00 -2.80 3.05
N GLY A 77 -8.39 -2.43 1.94
CA GLY A 77 -9.06 -1.70 0.85
C GLY A 77 -10.25 -2.47 0.25
N GLU A 78 -10.26 -3.81 0.34
CA GLU A 78 -11.39 -4.66 -0.06
C GLU A 78 -12.44 -4.88 1.03
N SER A 79 -12.11 -4.57 2.28
CA SER A 79 -13.02 -4.80 3.40
C SER A 79 -14.24 -3.89 3.27
N ALA A 80 -15.42 -4.43 3.62
CA ALA A 80 -16.66 -3.66 3.61
C ALA A 80 -16.55 -2.45 4.55
N GLY A 81 -16.70 -1.24 4.00
CA GLY A 81 -16.48 0.04 4.71
C GLY A 81 -15.13 0.72 4.41
N GLY A 82 -14.29 0.12 3.55
CA GLY A 82 -13.13 0.80 3.00
C GLY A 82 -13.53 1.85 1.95
N LEU A 83 -12.92 3.03 1.99
CA LEU A 83 -13.22 4.14 1.06
C LEU A 83 -13.17 3.72 -0.42
N ILE A 84 -12.17 2.91 -0.82
CA ILE A 84 -12.05 2.42 -2.20
C ILE A 84 -13.15 1.40 -2.55
N ALA A 85 -13.53 0.54 -1.60
CA ALA A 85 -14.63 -0.41 -1.79
C ALA A 85 -15.98 0.31 -1.97
N GLU A 86 -16.23 1.40 -1.24
CA GLU A 86 -17.42 2.25 -1.39
C GLU A 86 -17.53 2.87 -2.78
N LEU A 87 -16.40 3.17 -3.42
CA LEU A 87 -16.37 3.70 -4.79
C LEU A 87 -16.56 2.63 -5.87
N LYS A 88 -16.39 1.33 -5.54
CA LYS A 88 -16.51 0.21 -6.48
C LYS A 88 -17.96 -0.29 -6.63
N VAL A 89 -18.91 0.62 -6.84
CA VAL A 89 -20.32 0.27 -7.09
C VAL A 89 -20.51 -0.12 -8.57
N PRO A 90 -21.07 -1.29 -8.91
CA PRO A 90 -21.33 -1.68 -10.30
C PRO A 90 -22.16 -0.63 -11.05
N GLY A 91 -21.67 -0.21 -12.23
CA GLY A 91 -22.29 0.85 -13.02
C GLY A 91 -22.12 2.27 -12.46
N GLY A 92 -21.39 2.43 -11.35
CA GLY A 92 -21.10 3.72 -10.73
C GLY A 92 -20.05 4.54 -11.49
N LYS A 93 -20.06 5.86 -11.29
CA LYS A 93 -19.15 6.83 -11.94
C LYS A 93 -17.67 6.42 -11.86
N TYR A 94 -17.24 5.87 -10.72
CA TYR A 94 -15.83 5.58 -10.44
C TYR A 94 -15.42 4.12 -10.66
N TYR A 95 -16.36 3.24 -11.02
CA TYR A 95 -16.16 1.79 -11.05
C TYR A 95 -14.89 1.38 -11.82
N HIS A 96 -14.75 1.81 -13.07
CA HIS A 96 -13.61 1.44 -13.92
C HIS A 96 -12.27 2.02 -13.44
N ARG A 97 -12.30 3.19 -12.78
CA ARG A 97 -11.08 3.80 -12.22
C ARG A 97 -10.60 3.04 -11.00
N VAL A 98 -11.52 2.67 -10.11
CA VAL A 98 -11.23 1.83 -8.95
C VAL A 98 -10.73 0.46 -9.39
N ASP A 99 -11.41 -0.17 -10.33
CA ASP A 99 -11.03 -1.50 -10.82
C ASP A 99 -9.62 -1.50 -11.44
N ARG A 100 -9.29 -0.48 -12.24
CA ARG A 100 -7.94 -0.31 -12.78
C ARG A 100 -6.90 -0.10 -11.68
N LEU A 101 -7.18 0.74 -10.68
CA LEU A 101 -6.25 0.95 -9.56
C LEU A 101 -5.99 -0.37 -8.83
N GLN A 102 -7.02 -1.16 -8.53
CA GLN A 102 -6.85 -2.45 -7.86
C GLN A 102 -6.01 -3.43 -8.69
N GLN A 103 -6.23 -3.51 -10.00
CA GLN A 103 -5.42 -4.33 -10.90
C GLN A 103 -3.94 -3.90 -10.92
N GLU A 104 -3.68 -2.59 -10.95
CA GLU A 104 -2.32 -2.03 -10.88
C GLU A 104 -1.65 -2.36 -9.53
N PHE A 105 -2.40 -2.28 -8.43
CA PHE A 105 -1.90 -2.62 -7.11
C PHE A 105 -1.56 -4.11 -6.98
N ASP A 106 -2.42 -4.99 -7.49
CA ASP A 106 -2.18 -6.43 -7.53
C ASP A 106 -0.95 -6.77 -8.39
N GLU A 107 -0.73 -6.04 -9.48
CA GLU A 107 0.47 -6.18 -10.31
C GLU A 107 1.74 -5.76 -9.57
N MET A 108 1.71 -4.67 -8.80
CA MET A 108 2.85 -4.25 -7.98
C MET A 108 3.18 -5.29 -6.90
N ILE A 109 2.17 -5.87 -6.26
CA ILE A 109 2.34 -6.96 -5.30
C ILE A 109 3.07 -8.14 -5.95
N ARG A 110 2.60 -8.60 -7.13
CA ARG A 110 3.24 -9.70 -7.86
C ARG A 110 4.68 -9.39 -8.26
N ARG A 111 4.98 -8.16 -8.71
CA ARG A 111 6.36 -7.74 -9.03
C ARG A 111 7.27 -7.73 -7.81
N CYS A 112 6.74 -7.32 -6.65
CA CYS A 112 7.47 -7.39 -5.39
C CYS A 112 7.80 -8.84 -5.04
N GLU A 113 6.82 -9.75 -5.13
CA GLU A 113 7.02 -11.19 -4.88
C GLU A 113 8.04 -11.82 -5.83
N ALA A 114 7.93 -11.53 -7.13
CA ALA A 114 8.86 -12.04 -8.13
C ALA A 114 10.30 -11.57 -7.87
N THR A 115 10.47 -10.33 -7.41
CA THR A 115 11.80 -9.80 -7.05
C THR A 115 12.33 -10.47 -5.78
N ILE A 116 11.49 -10.68 -4.77
CA ILE A 116 11.85 -11.41 -3.55
C ILE A 116 12.27 -12.85 -3.88
N GLU A 117 11.53 -13.55 -4.74
CA GLU A 117 11.86 -14.92 -5.12
C GLU A 117 13.16 -14.98 -5.94
N HIS A 118 13.37 -14.03 -6.84
CA HIS A 118 14.63 -13.91 -7.56
C HIS A 118 15.83 -13.77 -6.60
N LEU A 119 15.73 -12.87 -5.61
CA LEU A 119 16.75 -12.72 -4.56
C LEU A 119 16.98 -14.01 -3.79
N ARG A 120 15.94 -14.81 -3.52
CA ARG A 120 16.11 -16.11 -2.83
C ARG A 120 16.77 -17.18 -3.69
N SER A 121 16.49 -17.18 -5.00
CA SER A 121 16.97 -18.21 -5.92
C SER A 121 18.47 -18.15 -6.21
N GLU A 122 19.06 -16.96 -6.14
CA GLU A 122 20.50 -16.78 -6.33
C GLU A 122 21.30 -17.44 -5.20
N GLY A 123 22.04 -18.50 -5.53
CA GLY A 123 22.76 -19.35 -4.58
C GLY A 123 24.16 -18.84 -4.21
N ALA A 124 24.72 -19.39 -3.13
CA ALA A 124 26.09 -19.09 -2.71
C ALA A 124 27.09 -19.43 -3.83
N GLY A 125 27.72 -18.41 -4.42
CA GLY A 125 28.71 -18.54 -5.50
C GLY A 125 28.26 -17.96 -6.85
N GLU A 126 27.00 -17.56 -7.00
CA GLU A 126 26.54 -16.80 -8.17
C GLU A 126 26.85 -15.31 -8.01
N SER A 127 27.22 -14.66 -9.11
CA SER A 127 27.42 -13.22 -9.15
C SER A 127 26.07 -12.51 -9.07
N ILE A 128 25.82 -11.78 -7.99
CA ILE A 128 24.60 -11.00 -7.79
C ILE A 128 24.60 -9.80 -8.74
N ASP A 129 23.62 -9.73 -9.65
CA ASP A 129 23.42 -8.56 -10.52
C ASP A 129 22.68 -7.45 -9.76
N HIS A 130 23.42 -6.76 -8.90
CA HIS A 130 22.89 -5.66 -8.10
C HIS A 130 22.37 -4.48 -8.95
N ALA A 131 22.77 -4.35 -10.21
CA ALA A 131 22.28 -3.29 -11.09
C ALA A 131 20.87 -3.59 -11.59
N ASP A 132 20.61 -4.83 -12.04
CA ASP A 132 19.26 -5.30 -12.42
C ASP A 132 18.30 -5.21 -11.23
N ILE A 133 18.69 -5.70 -10.05
CA ILE A 133 17.86 -5.62 -8.83
C ILE A 133 17.51 -4.17 -8.50
N ARG A 134 18.48 -3.24 -8.55
CA ARG A 134 18.20 -1.80 -8.30
C ARG A 134 17.18 -1.25 -9.28
N GLN A 135 17.33 -1.55 -10.56
CA GLN A 135 16.42 -1.06 -11.59
C GLN A 135 14.99 -1.55 -11.36
N ARG A 136 14.82 -2.87 -11.12
CA ARG A 136 13.50 -3.48 -10.88
C ARG A 136 12.80 -2.88 -9.67
N VAL A 137 13.52 -2.77 -8.54
CA VAL A 137 12.91 -2.21 -7.33
C VAL A 137 12.62 -0.71 -7.49
N THR A 138 13.50 0.05 -8.15
CA THR A 138 13.25 1.48 -8.41
C THR A 138 11.97 1.69 -9.23
N TRP A 139 11.75 0.86 -10.26
CA TRP A 139 10.51 0.90 -11.05
C TRP A 139 9.28 0.51 -10.23
N LEU A 140 9.39 -0.46 -9.34
CA LEU A 140 8.31 -0.82 -8.41
C LEU A 140 7.95 0.37 -7.50
N LEU A 141 8.93 1.00 -6.86
CA LEU A 141 8.70 2.14 -5.96
C LEU A 141 8.12 3.36 -6.69
N THR A 142 8.60 3.63 -7.90
CA THR A 142 8.04 4.68 -8.77
C THR A 142 6.58 4.38 -9.12
N SER A 143 6.27 3.14 -9.47
CA SER A 143 4.89 2.71 -9.78
C SER A 143 3.97 2.90 -8.58
N LEU A 144 4.46 2.56 -7.38
CA LEU A 144 3.72 2.71 -6.13
C LEU A 144 3.40 4.17 -5.83
N LYS A 145 4.37 5.08 -5.98
CA LYS A 145 4.17 6.52 -5.81
C LYS A 145 3.08 7.06 -6.75
N HIS A 146 3.12 6.66 -8.03
CA HIS A 146 2.10 7.06 -9.00
C HIS A 146 0.72 6.50 -8.68
N HIS A 147 0.66 5.26 -8.21
CA HIS A 147 -0.58 4.65 -7.77
C HIS A 147 -1.20 5.41 -6.59
N GLN A 148 -0.42 5.69 -5.54
CA GLN A 148 -0.87 6.43 -4.36
C GLN A 148 -1.37 7.83 -4.71
N ALA A 149 -0.70 8.54 -5.63
CA ALA A 149 -1.16 9.84 -6.10
C ALA A 149 -2.55 9.75 -6.77
N ARG A 150 -2.73 8.78 -7.67
CA ARG A 150 -4.01 8.59 -8.37
C ARG A 150 -5.13 8.13 -7.45
N GLU A 151 -4.80 7.34 -6.43
CA GLU A 151 -5.74 6.93 -5.39
C GLU A 151 -6.19 8.15 -4.57
N ALA A 152 -5.25 8.98 -4.12
CA ALA A 152 -5.54 10.21 -3.38
C ALA A 152 -6.42 11.17 -4.20
N ASP A 153 -6.08 11.39 -5.48
CA ASP A 153 -6.89 12.21 -6.39
C ASP A 153 -8.33 11.69 -6.52
N LEU A 154 -8.49 10.36 -6.63
CA LEU A 154 -9.80 9.73 -6.76
C LEU A 154 -10.65 9.90 -5.49
N VAL A 155 -10.04 9.71 -4.31
CA VAL A 155 -10.74 9.87 -3.03
C VAL A 155 -11.12 11.33 -2.79
N TYR A 156 -10.23 12.27 -3.14
CA TYR A 156 -10.53 13.69 -3.09
C TYR A 156 -11.69 14.05 -4.03
N GLU A 157 -11.69 13.56 -5.27
CA GLU A 157 -12.79 13.82 -6.22
C GLU A 157 -14.13 13.25 -5.72
N ALA A 158 -14.11 12.09 -5.07
CA ALA A 158 -15.33 11.42 -4.65
C ALA A 158 -15.92 11.94 -3.34
N HIS A 159 -15.08 12.38 -2.39
CA HIS A 159 -15.51 12.73 -1.03
C HIS A 159 -15.08 14.14 -0.59
N GLY A 160 -14.25 14.85 -1.35
CA GLY A 160 -13.60 16.09 -0.92
C GLY A 160 -12.56 15.88 0.18
N LEU A 161 -12.08 14.64 0.36
CA LEU A 161 -11.17 14.25 1.43
C LEU A 161 -9.74 14.19 0.93
N ASP A 162 -8.80 14.81 1.66
CA ASP A 162 -7.37 14.66 1.41
C ASP A 162 -6.81 13.47 2.21
N LEU A 163 -6.16 12.56 1.50
CA LEU A 163 -5.50 11.38 2.04
C LEU A 163 -3.99 11.57 2.25
N SER A 164 -3.44 12.72 1.88
CA SER A 164 -2.04 13.07 2.10
C SER A 164 -1.63 12.89 3.57
N ILE A 165 -0.36 12.59 3.79
CA ILE A 165 0.20 12.58 5.14
C ILE A 165 0.29 14.06 5.55
N GLY A 166 -0.58 14.49 6.46
CA GLY A 166 -0.54 15.83 7.02
C GLY A 166 0.76 16.05 7.81
N ASP A 167 1.33 17.25 7.67
CA ASP A 167 2.52 17.74 8.37
C ASP A 167 2.40 17.72 9.90
#